data_AF-X1RPE8-F1
#
_entry.id   AF-X1RPE8-F1
#
_cell.length_a   1.000
_cell.length_b   1.000
_cell.length_c   1.000
_cell.angle_alpha   90.00
_cell.angle_beta   90.00
_cell.angle_gamma   90.00
#
_symmetry.space_group_name_H-M   'P 1'
#
loop_
_entity.id
_entity.type
_entity.pdbx_description
1 polymer ?
#
loop_
_entity_poly.entity_id
_entity_poly.type
_entity_poly.pdbx_seq_one_letter_code
_entity_poly.pdbx_strand_id
1 'polypeptide(L)'
;CEDTSLTKGGQMNEGTISTKLGLRGIPAAAEEIIVARDLALAELTGGRLHIVHVSTEGSVDLIRRAKEQGIKVTAEVTPHHLTLTEEKVIGYNTNAKVNPPLRTKR
;
A
#
# COMPACT_ATOMS: atom_id res chain seq x y z
N CYS A 1 3.58 -1.57 -5.58
CA CYS A 1 2.66 -1.20 -6.65
C CYS A 1 1.96 0.08 -6.25
N GLU A 2 2.45 1.25 -6.69
CA GLU A 2 1.82 2.53 -6.34
C GLU A 2 1.80 3.46 -7.56
N ASP A 3 0.79 4.33 -7.63
CA ASP A 3 0.69 5.37 -8.65
C ASP A 3 1.71 6.48 -8.38
N THR A 4 2.67 6.62 -9.29
CA THR A 4 3.78 7.58 -9.16
C THR A 4 3.35 9.05 -9.11
N SER A 5 2.18 9.39 -9.65
CA SER A 5 1.65 10.75 -9.58
C SER A 5 1.17 11.08 -8.16
N LEU A 6 0.65 10.09 -7.44
CA LEU A 6 0.16 10.21 -6.06
C LEU A 6 1.29 10.10 -5.03
N THR A 7 2.40 9.43 -5.36
CA THR A 7 3.54 9.28 -4.43
C THR A 7 4.60 10.38 -4.56
N LYS A 8 4.47 11.28 -5.54
CA LYS A 8 5.50 12.27 -5.88
C LYS A 8 5.90 13.11 -4.67
N GLY A 9 7.14 12.95 -4.21
CA GLY A 9 7.71 13.69 -3.08
C GLY A 9 7.18 13.24 -1.71
N GLY A 10 6.37 12.19 -1.65
CA GLY A 10 5.91 11.59 -0.40
C GLY A 10 7.05 10.87 0.33
N GLN A 11 7.04 10.95 1.65
CA GLN A 11 8.14 10.50 2.51
C GLN A 11 7.71 9.42 3.50
N MET A 12 6.42 9.33 3.79
CA MET A 12 5.82 8.37 4.72
C MET A 12 4.32 8.23 4.45
N ASN A 13 3.59 7.45 5.24
CA ASN A 13 2.14 7.34 5.14
C ASN A 13 1.45 8.70 5.32
N GLU A 14 0.47 9.00 4.48
CA GLU A 14 -0.41 10.15 4.70
C GLU A 14 -1.36 9.87 5.87
N GLY A 15 -1.30 10.75 6.87
CA GLY A 15 -2.06 10.60 8.10
C GLY A 15 -1.59 11.56 9.19
N THR A 16 -2.15 11.38 10.39
CA THR A 16 -1.91 12.27 11.54
C THR A 16 -0.43 12.47 11.85
N ILE A 17 0.41 11.44 11.72
CA ILE A 17 1.84 11.54 12.04
C ILE A 17 2.58 12.37 11.00
N SER A 18 2.32 12.16 9.70
CA SER A 18 2.92 12.97 8.63
C SER A 18 2.61 14.46 8.79
N THR A 19 1.36 14.79 9.13
CA THR A 19 0.91 16.16 9.41
C THR A 19 1.67 16.77 10.60
N LYS A 20 1.81 16.02 11.70
CA LYS A 20 2.54 16.50 12.89
C LYS A 20 4.03 16.71 12.64
N LEU A 21 4.65 15.87 11.81
CA LEU A 21 6.07 15.96 11.48
C LEU A 21 6.38 16.97 10.37
N GLY A 22 5.36 17.53 9.71
CA GLY A 22 5.52 18.40 8.54
C GLY A 22 6.05 17.67 7.31
N LEU A 23 5.84 16.35 7.22
CA LEU A 23 6.30 15.53 6.12
C LEU A 23 5.17 15.30 5.12
N ARG A 24 5.51 15.31 3.83
CA ARG A 24 4.56 14.96 2.77
C ARG A 24 4.20 13.47 2.86
N GLY A 25 2.91 13.19 3.01
CA GLY A 25 2.38 11.84 3.05
C GLY A 25 2.20 11.20 1.66
N ILE A 26 2.13 9.87 1.64
CA ILE A 26 1.70 9.06 0.50
C ILE A 26 0.32 8.50 0.85
N PRO A 27 -0.75 8.85 0.11
CA PRO A 27 -2.09 8.37 0.40
C PRO A 27 -2.22 6.86 0.14
N ALA A 28 -3.14 6.20 0.85
CA ALA A 28 -3.46 4.79 0.61
C ALA A 28 -3.94 4.55 -0.84
N ALA A 29 -4.67 5.53 -1.41
CA ALA A 29 -5.13 5.52 -2.79
C ALA A 29 -4.02 5.29 -3.83
N ALA A 30 -2.77 5.67 -3.52
CA ALA A 30 -1.64 5.41 -4.40
C ALA A 30 -1.45 3.91 -4.66
N GLU A 31 -1.62 3.07 -3.64
CA GLU A 31 -1.55 1.61 -3.76
C GLU A 31 -2.85 1.04 -4.34
N GLU A 32 -3.99 1.43 -3.77
CA GLU A 32 -5.30 0.82 -4.04
C GLU A 32 -5.73 0.98 -5.51
N ILE A 33 -5.46 2.12 -6.15
CA ILE A 33 -5.82 2.36 -7.55
C ILE A 33 -5.05 1.42 -8.48
N ILE A 34 -3.78 1.16 -8.21
CA ILE A 34 -2.97 0.24 -9.01
C ILE A 34 -3.45 -1.19 -8.81
N VAL A 35 -3.76 -1.59 -7.57
CA VAL A 35 -4.34 -2.91 -7.29
C VAL A 35 -5.67 -3.09 -8.03
N ALA A 36 -6.59 -2.12 -7.94
CA ALA A 36 -7.87 -2.19 -8.63
C ALA A 36 -7.72 -2.30 -10.16
N ARG A 37 -6.83 -1.48 -10.75
CA ARG A 37 -6.54 -1.53 -12.19
C ARG A 37 -6.00 -2.91 -12.60
N ASP A 38 -5.00 -3.41 -11.89
CA ASP A 38 -4.33 -4.64 -12.27
C ASP A 38 -5.25 -5.86 -12.09
N LEU A 39 -6.14 -5.83 -11.08
CA LEU A 39 -7.20 -6.82 -10.92
C LEU A 39 -8.15 -6.84 -12.12
N ALA A 40 -8.61 -5.67 -12.60
CA ALA A 40 -9.47 -5.58 -13.77
C ALA A 40 -8.77 -6.09 -15.05
N LEU A 41 -7.47 -5.83 -15.19
CA LEU A 41 -6.67 -6.38 -16.29
C LEU A 41 -6.50 -7.90 -16.18
N ALA A 42 -6.29 -8.42 -14.98
CA ALA A 42 -6.19 -9.86 -14.74
C ALA A 42 -7.52 -10.59 -15.02
N GLU A 43 -8.64 -9.98 -14.67
CA GLU A 43 -9.98 -10.47 -15.00
C GLU A 43 -10.19 -10.51 -16.52
N LEU A 44 -9.91 -9.41 -17.22
CA LEU A 44 -10.05 -9.30 -18.67
C LEU A 44 -9.19 -10.31 -19.43
N THR A 45 -7.96 -10.53 -18.98
CA THR A 45 -6.97 -11.36 -19.69
C THR A 45 -6.95 -12.82 -19.23
N GLY A 46 -7.54 -13.14 -18.08
CA GLY A 46 -7.41 -14.46 -17.43
C GLY A 46 -6.00 -14.78 -16.91
N GLY A 47 -5.12 -13.76 -16.90
CA GLY A 47 -3.73 -13.84 -16.46
C GLY A 47 -3.60 -14.07 -14.95
N ARG A 48 -2.39 -14.44 -14.51
CA ARG A 48 -2.05 -14.55 -13.09
C ARG A 48 -1.42 -13.24 -12.62
N LEU A 49 -1.94 -12.70 -11.53
CA LEU A 49 -1.44 -11.47 -10.92
C LEU A 49 -0.86 -11.76 -9.54
N HIS A 50 0.27 -11.13 -9.21
CA HIS A 50 0.84 -11.14 -7.88
C HIS A 50 1.04 -9.70 -7.40
N ILE A 51 0.40 -9.34 -6.28
CA ILE A 51 0.54 -8.02 -5.66
C ILE A 51 1.63 -8.09 -4.59
N VAL A 52 2.73 -7.37 -4.82
CA VAL A 52 3.85 -7.30 -3.89
C VAL A 52 3.54 -6.39 -2.69
N HIS A 53 4.10 -6.78 -1.54
CA HIS A 53 4.21 -5.99 -0.30
C HIS A 53 2.98 -5.11 0.01
N VAL A 54 1.80 -5.72 0.14
CA VAL A 54 0.54 -5.02 0.42
C VAL A 54 0.62 -4.26 1.75
N SER A 55 0.20 -2.99 1.77
CA SER A 55 0.25 -2.15 2.98
C SER A 55 -1.10 -1.57 3.41
N THR A 56 -2.10 -1.54 2.53
CA THR A 56 -3.38 -0.86 2.81
C THR A 56 -4.54 -1.84 3.05
N GLU A 57 -5.47 -1.43 3.91
CA GLU A 57 -6.73 -2.16 4.15
C GLU A 57 -7.56 -2.29 2.87
N GLY A 58 -7.67 -1.21 2.08
CA GLY A 58 -8.40 -1.22 0.82
C GLY A 58 -7.81 -2.20 -0.21
N SER A 59 -6.47 -2.30 -0.31
CA SER A 59 -5.84 -3.31 -1.16
C SER A 59 -6.18 -4.74 -0.72
N VAL A 60 -6.16 -5.02 0.59
CA VAL A 60 -6.54 -6.33 1.13
C VAL A 60 -8.00 -6.64 0.77
N ASP A 61 -8.89 -5.66 0.88
CA ASP A 61 -10.31 -5.82 0.54
C ASP A 61 -10.54 -6.07 -0.96
N LEU A 62 -9.84 -5.32 -1.83
CA LEU A 62 -9.87 -5.52 -3.27
C LEU A 62 -9.40 -6.93 -3.64
N ILE A 63 -8.28 -7.38 -3.06
CA ILE A 63 -7.73 -8.72 -3.30
C ILE A 63 -8.71 -9.80 -2.82
N ARG A 64 -9.37 -9.60 -1.67
CA ARG A 64 -10.36 -10.56 -1.15
C ARG A 64 -11.53 -10.72 -2.11
N ARG A 65 -12.14 -9.62 -2.55
CA ARG A 65 -13.27 -9.62 -3.50
C ARG A 65 -12.88 -10.24 -4.83
N ALA A 66 -11.70 -9.92 -5.34
CA ALA A 66 -11.21 -10.50 -6.58
C ALA A 66 -11.05 -12.03 -6.51
N LYS A 67 -10.57 -12.56 -5.38
CA LYS A 67 -10.51 -14.01 -5.16
C LYS A 67 -11.90 -14.65 -5.14
N GLU A 68 -12.88 -14.01 -4.52
CA GLU A 68 -14.29 -14.47 -4.51
C GLU A 68 -14.89 -14.51 -5.91
N GLN A 69 -14.45 -13.60 -6.80
CA GLN A 69 -14.83 -13.56 -8.22
C GLN A 69 -14.05 -14.55 -9.11
N GLY A 70 -13.12 -15.32 -8.54
CA GLY A 70 -12.31 -16.29 -9.28
C GLY A 70 -11.15 -15.69 -10.08
N ILE A 71 -10.81 -14.41 -9.86
CA ILE A 71 -9.62 -13.79 -10.45
C ILE A 71 -8.37 -14.45 -9.88
N LYS A 72 -7.41 -14.82 -10.74
CA LYS A 72 -6.17 -15.52 -10.37
C LYS A 72 -5.15 -14.56 -9.75
N VAL A 73 -5.44 -14.07 -8.55
CA VAL A 73 -4.58 -13.14 -7.81
C VAL A 73 -3.96 -13.79 -6.57
N THR A 74 -2.66 -13.54 -6.39
CA THR A 74 -1.94 -13.79 -5.13
C THR A 74 -1.36 -12.49 -4.60
N ALA A 75 -0.96 -12.47 -3.33
CA ALA A 75 -0.36 -11.30 -2.72
C ALA A 75 0.59 -11.72 -1.59
N GLU A 76 1.49 -10.82 -1.22
CA GLU A 76 2.44 -10.99 -0.13
C GLU A 76 2.45 -9.75 0.78
N VAL A 77 3.08 -9.89 1.94
CA VAL A 77 3.28 -8.82 2.92
C VAL A 77 4.66 -8.97 3.54
N THR A 78 5.31 -7.86 3.86
CA THR A 78 6.65 -7.88 4.47
C THR A 78 6.56 -7.94 6.00
N PRO A 79 7.62 -8.44 6.68
CA PRO A 79 7.64 -8.47 8.15
C PRO A 79 7.45 -7.10 8.82
N HIS A 80 8.00 -6.02 8.22
CA HIS A 80 7.88 -4.68 8.78
C HIS A 80 6.45 -4.12 8.65
N HIS A 81 5.71 -4.45 7.59
CA HIS A 81 4.30 -4.08 7.49
C HIS A 81 3.39 -4.88 8.45
N LEU A 82 3.82 -6.07 8.88
CA LEU A 82 3.11 -6.86 9.88
C LEU A 82 3.36 -6.41 11.33
N THR A 83 4.53 -5.80 11.59
CA THR A 83 5.02 -5.58 12.96
C THR A 83 5.21 -4.11 13.34
N LEU A 84 5.32 -3.22 12.35
CA LEU A 84 5.61 -1.80 12.54
C LEU A 84 4.51 -0.93 11.91
N THR A 85 4.46 0.32 12.38
CA THR A 85 3.47 1.34 12.00
C THR A 85 4.20 2.65 11.67
N GLU A 86 3.47 3.63 11.12
CA GLU A 86 3.99 4.99 10.85
C GLU A 86 4.64 5.68 12.06
N GLU A 87 4.35 5.22 13.28
CA GLU A 87 4.94 5.72 14.53
C GLU A 87 6.46 5.56 14.56
N LYS A 88 7.02 4.59 13.83
CA LYS A 88 8.47 4.38 13.74
C LYS A 88 9.21 5.50 12.99
N VAL A 89 8.49 6.39 12.31
CA VAL A 89 9.06 7.56 11.63
C VAL A 89 9.24 8.75 12.60
N ILE A 90 8.61 8.73 13.78
CA ILE A 90 8.76 9.79 14.80
C ILE A 90 10.24 9.99 15.13
N GLY A 91 10.66 11.25 15.23
CA GLY A 91 12.08 11.61 15.37
C GLY A 91 12.86 11.57 14.04
N TYR A 92 12.16 11.60 12.90
CA TYR A 92 12.75 11.61 11.56
C TYR A 92 13.65 10.39 11.27
N ASN A 93 13.28 9.23 11.83
CA ASN A 93 14.05 8.00 11.68
C ASN A 93 13.95 7.45 10.25
N THR A 94 15.00 7.65 9.45
CA THR A 94 15.04 7.22 8.06
C THR A 94 15.10 5.69 7.89
N ASN A 95 15.42 4.92 8.92
CA ASN A 95 15.33 3.45 8.84
C ASN A 95 13.87 2.96 8.72
N ALA A 96 12.90 3.79 9.12
CA ALA A 96 11.47 3.52 8.96
C ALA A 96 10.91 4.04 7.61
N LYS A 97 11.74 4.66 6.77
CA LYS A 97 11.37 5.11 5.43
C LYS A 97 11.46 3.95 4.44
N VAL A 98 10.35 3.25 4.28
CA VAL A 98 10.18 2.12 3.34
C VAL A 98 9.13 2.44 2.28
N ASN A 99 9.08 1.62 1.23
CA ASN A 99 8.08 1.74 0.17
C ASN A 99 7.42 0.37 -0.09
N PRO A 100 6.08 0.22 0.03
CA PRO A 100 5.10 1.19 0.51
C PRO A 100 5.41 1.65 1.94
N PRO A 101 4.89 2.80 2.39
CA PRO A 101 5.20 3.27 3.74
C PRO A 101 4.47 2.45 4.80
N LEU A 102 5.07 2.37 6.00
CA LEU A 102 4.39 1.87 7.19
C LEU A 102 3.14 2.71 7.45
N ARG A 103 1.96 2.07 7.54
CA ARG A 103 0.65 2.71 7.67
C ARG A 103 0.22 2.90 9.13
N THR A 104 -0.92 3.55 9.32
CA THR A 104 -1.60 3.67 10.62
C THR A 104 -2.00 2.30 11.15
N LYS A 105 -1.88 2.10 12.47
CA LYS A 105 -2.40 0.90 13.14
C LYS A 105 -3.92 0.88 13.09
N ARG A 106 -4.50 -0.22 12.61
CA ARG A 106 -5.95 -0.50 12.63
C ARG A 106 -6.28 -1.55 13.67
#